data_AF-A0A6N7ZKU1-F1
#
_entry.id   AF-A0A6N7ZKU1-F1
#
_cell.length_a   1.000
_cell.length_b   1.000
_cell.length_c   1.000
_cell.angle_alpha   90.00
_cell.angle_beta   90.00
_cell.angle_gamma   90.00
#
_symmetry.space_group_name_H-M   'P 1'
#
loop_
_entity.id
_entity.type
_entity.pdbx_description
1 polymer ?
#
loop_
_entity_poly.entity_id
_entity_poly.type
_entity_poly.pdbx_seq_one_letter_code
_entity_poly.pdbx_strand_id
1 'polypeptide(L)'
;MSADPAPLIIDEATLLSFAETISEHEDRIHALETGQRVAAASSGEGGDDEADLDEYVRHLCDDFLWSETLGPAWRDVPAVVAELDALRRAHAFAYSDEAGAFERVYYHDALERVRERVTTHRQRHRKRSAAG
;
A
#
# COMPACT_ATOMS: atom_id res chain seq x y z
N MET A 1 8.74 25.01 -37.53
CA MET A 1 9.35 23.97 -36.68
C MET A 1 8.26 23.54 -35.71
N SER A 2 7.55 22.46 -36.02
CA SER A 2 6.55 21.87 -35.13
C SER A 2 7.22 20.67 -34.48
N ALA A 3 7.48 20.74 -33.19
CA ALA A 3 7.95 19.59 -32.44
C ALA A 3 6.75 18.66 -32.23
N ASP A 4 6.79 17.51 -32.90
CA ASP A 4 5.89 16.39 -32.68
C ASP A 4 6.13 15.87 -31.25
N PRO A 5 5.13 15.86 -30.34
CA PRO A 5 5.33 15.27 -29.02
C PRO A 5 5.41 13.75 -29.18
N ALA A 6 6.62 13.20 -29.03
CA ALA A 6 6.84 11.76 -29.03
C ALA A 6 5.85 11.08 -28.07
N PRO A 7 5.26 9.93 -28.45
CA PRO A 7 4.40 9.18 -27.55
C PRO A 7 5.22 8.80 -26.31
N LEU A 8 4.69 9.10 -25.13
CA LEU A 8 5.17 8.58 -23.85
C LEU A 8 5.07 7.04 -23.93
N ILE A 9 6.14 6.40 -24.37
CA ILE A 9 6.29 4.96 -24.27
C ILE A 9 6.49 4.71 -22.77
N ILE A 10 5.40 4.30 -22.11
CA ILE A 10 5.48 3.73 -20.78
C ILE A 10 6.35 2.47 -20.92
N ASP A 11 7.49 2.47 -20.24
CA ASP A 11 8.43 1.36 -20.30
C ASP A 11 7.77 0.11 -19.70
N GLU A 12 7.85 -1.01 -20.41
CA GLU A 12 7.22 -2.27 -20.03
C GLU A 12 7.74 -2.77 -18.67
N ALA A 13 8.98 -2.42 -18.30
CA ALA A 13 9.57 -2.75 -17.00
C ALA A 13 8.90 -1.99 -15.84
N THR A 14 8.46 -0.74 -16.06
CA THR A 14 7.73 0.06 -15.07
C THR A 14 6.36 -0.55 -14.75
N LEU A 15 5.66 -1.05 -15.77
CA LEU A 15 4.38 -1.75 -15.61
C LEU A 15 4.55 -3.12 -14.93
N LEU A 16 5.62 -3.85 -15.26
CA LEU A 16 5.93 -5.15 -14.65
C LEU A 16 6.29 -5.00 -13.15
N SER A 17 7.04 -3.96 -12.78
CA SER A 17 7.42 -3.71 -11.38
C SER A 17 6.21 -3.42 -10.47
N PHE A 18 5.21 -2.68 -10.98
CA PHE A 18 3.99 -2.41 -10.23
C PHE A 18 3.13 -3.67 -10.06
N ALA A 19 3.02 -4.49 -11.11
CA ALA A 19 2.27 -5.74 -11.07
C ALA A 19 2.90 -6.78 -10.12
N GLU A 20 4.23 -6.87 -10.08
CA GLU A 20 4.96 -7.75 -9.16
C GLU A 20 4.73 -7.34 -7.71
N THR A 21 4.79 -6.03 -7.42
CA THR A 21 4.51 -5.47 -6.09
C THR A 21 3.08 -5.78 -5.61
N ILE A 22 2.10 -5.76 -6.51
CA ILE A 22 0.71 -6.11 -6.18
C ILE A 22 0.57 -7.61 -5.93
N SER A 23 1.19 -8.46 -6.76
CA SER A 23 1.08 -9.92 -6.63
C SER A 23 1.72 -10.44 -5.34
N GLU A 24 2.90 -9.93 -4.97
CA GLU A 24 3.56 -10.29 -3.69
C GLU A 24 2.73 -9.86 -2.48
N HIS A 25 2.01 -8.74 -2.60
CA HIS A 25 1.14 -8.22 -1.56
C HIS A 25 -0.10 -9.09 -1.34
N GLU A 26 -0.74 -9.55 -2.42
CA GLU A 26 -1.92 -10.42 -2.34
C GLU A 26 -1.61 -11.76 -1.65
N ASP A 27 -0.48 -12.38 -2.00
CA ASP A 27 -0.01 -13.61 -1.35
C ASP A 27 0.26 -13.42 0.15
N ARG A 28 0.84 -12.26 0.51
CA ARG A 28 1.13 -11.92 1.91
C ARG A 28 -0.14 -11.67 2.72
N ILE A 29 -1.14 -11.00 2.16
CA ILE A 29 -2.44 -10.81 2.81
C ILE A 29 -3.16 -12.16 2.99
N HIS A 30 -3.21 -12.99 1.96
CA HIS A 30 -3.84 -14.30 2.04
C HIS A 30 -3.22 -15.16 3.15
N ALA A 31 -1.90 -15.16 3.27
CA ALA A 31 -1.19 -15.89 4.30
C ALA A 31 -1.40 -15.33 5.72
N LEU A 32 -1.47 -14.00 5.89
CA LEU A 32 -1.85 -13.38 7.17
C LEU A 32 -3.29 -13.74 7.58
N GLU A 33 -4.22 -13.82 6.62
CA GLU A 33 -5.61 -14.22 6.88
C GLU A 33 -5.75 -15.71 7.21
N THR A 34 -4.92 -16.58 6.61
CA THR A 34 -4.90 -18.03 6.87
C THR A 34 -3.98 -18.45 8.03
N GLY A 35 -3.23 -17.51 8.62
CA GLY A 35 -2.28 -17.80 9.70
C GLY A 35 -1.03 -18.56 9.23
N GLN A 36 -0.78 -18.58 7.93
CA GLN A 36 0.38 -19.21 7.31
C GLN A 36 1.58 -18.25 7.43
N ARG A 37 2.71 -18.73 7.98
CA ARG A 37 3.94 -17.91 8.05
C ARG A 37 4.49 -17.71 6.64
N VAL A 38 4.35 -16.50 6.10
CA VAL A 38 5.16 -16.06 4.95
C VAL A 38 6.55 -15.73 5.48
N ALA A 39 7.58 -16.25 4.84
CA ALA A 39 8.93 -15.75 5.06
C ALA A 39 8.90 -14.25 4.73
N ALA A 40 9.14 -13.40 5.73
CA ALA A 40 9.29 -11.97 5.50
C ALA A 40 10.36 -11.80 4.42
N ALA A 41 9.98 -11.26 3.26
CA ALA A 41 10.92 -10.82 2.25
C ALA A 41 11.89 -9.88 2.97
N SER A 42 13.07 -10.41 3.26
CA SER A 42 14.10 -9.74 4.03
C SER A 42 14.93 -8.94 3.05
N SER A 43 14.92 -7.62 3.17
CA SER A 43 16.08 -6.73 3.00
C SER A 43 15.64 -5.29 3.31
N GLY A 44 16.17 -4.73 4.41
CA GLY A 44 15.95 -3.36 4.85
C GLY A 44 15.98 -3.24 6.38
N GLU A 45 16.84 -2.38 6.92
CA GLU A 45 17.04 -2.16 8.36
C GLU A 45 15.73 -1.69 9.02
N GLY A 46 15.09 -2.56 9.80
CA GLY A 46 13.73 -2.36 10.35
C GLY A 46 13.55 -1.24 11.38
N GLY A 47 14.47 -0.28 11.47
CA GLY A 47 14.32 0.93 12.27
C GLY A 47 13.77 2.12 11.46
N ASP A 48 14.19 2.26 10.20
CA ASP A 48 13.79 3.37 9.33
C ASP A 48 12.41 3.10 8.69
N ASP A 49 12.14 1.84 8.30
CA ASP A 49 10.88 1.43 7.68
C ASP A 49 9.64 1.62 8.56
N GLU A 50 9.77 1.49 9.89
CA GLU A 50 8.64 1.63 10.82
C GLU A 50 8.31 3.10 11.09
N ALA A 51 9.32 3.97 11.18
CA ALA A 51 9.14 5.42 11.29
C ALA A 51 8.55 6.00 9.99
N ASP A 52 9.00 5.49 8.84
CA ASP A 52 8.46 5.85 7.53
C ASP A 52 6.98 5.48 7.40
N LEU A 53 6.55 4.35 7.97
CA LEU A 53 5.15 3.93 7.93
C LEU A 53 4.26 4.82 8.80
N ASP A 54 4.70 5.23 9.99
CA ASP A 54 3.93 6.16 10.83
C ASP A 54 3.81 7.54 10.19
N GLU A 55 4.89 8.02 9.58
CA GLU A 55 4.87 9.29 8.85
C GLU A 55 3.93 9.21 7.66
N TYR A 56 3.97 8.12 6.91
CA TYR A 56 3.06 7.89 5.80
C TYR A 56 1.60 7.80 6.25
N VAL A 57 1.32 7.11 7.36
CA VAL A 57 -0.04 7.05 7.94
C VAL A 57 -0.51 8.43 8.39
N ARG A 58 0.38 9.28 8.92
CA ARG A 58 0.06 10.67 9.26
C ARG A 58 -0.34 11.46 8.02
N HIS A 59 0.44 11.34 6.94
CA HIS A 59 0.09 11.92 5.64
C HIS A 59 -1.29 11.44 5.14
N LEU A 60 -1.61 10.14 5.23
CA LEU A 60 -2.94 9.63 4.88
C LEU A 60 -4.07 10.22 5.76
N CYS A 61 -3.80 10.42 7.05
CA CYS A 61 -4.77 11.03 7.95
C CYS A 61 -5.00 12.52 7.64
N ASP A 62 -3.93 13.26 7.35
CA ASP A 62 -3.96 14.70 7.15
C ASP A 62 -4.52 15.07 5.77
N ASP A 63 -4.04 14.41 4.71
CA ASP A 63 -4.36 14.79 3.33
C ASP A 63 -5.56 14.02 2.74
N PHE A 64 -5.80 12.78 3.20
CA PHE A 64 -6.88 11.93 2.69
C PHE A 64 -7.99 11.66 3.71
N LEU A 65 -7.90 12.23 4.92
CA LEU A 65 -8.91 12.10 5.99
C LEU A 65 -9.13 10.64 6.46
N TRP A 66 -8.05 9.84 6.54
CA TRP A 66 -8.12 8.42 6.95
C TRP A 66 -8.21 8.20 8.46
N SER A 67 -8.25 9.25 9.28
CA SER A 67 -8.24 9.16 10.74
C SER A 67 -9.37 8.28 11.29
N GLU A 68 -10.58 8.40 10.77
CA GLU A 68 -11.72 7.55 11.14
C GLU A 68 -11.58 6.11 10.64
N THR A 69 -11.04 5.96 9.42
CA THR A 69 -10.84 4.66 8.77
C THR A 69 -9.82 3.80 9.50
N LEU A 70 -8.71 4.39 9.96
CA LEU A 70 -7.63 3.68 10.64
C LEU A 70 -7.84 3.58 12.16
N GLY A 71 -8.30 4.66 12.80
CA GLY A 71 -8.37 4.77 14.25
C GLY A 71 -7.03 4.58 14.97
N PRO A 72 -6.98 4.70 16.30
CA PRO A 72 -5.71 4.73 17.05
C PRO A 72 -5.01 3.37 17.16
N ALA A 73 -5.73 2.27 16.94
CA ALA A 73 -5.26 0.89 17.13
C ALA A 73 -5.04 0.16 15.79
N TRP A 74 -4.67 0.88 14.73
CA TRP A 74 -4.49 0.27 13.40
C TRP A 74 -3.34 -0.74 13.36
N ARG A 75 -2.29 -0.51 14.17
CA ARG A 75 -1.14 -1.41 14.32
C ARG A 75 -1.50 -2.78 14.87
N ASP A 76 -2.59 -2.88 15.62
CA ASP A 76 -3.04 -4.14 16.21
C ASP A 76 -3.67 -5.09 15.17
N VAL A 77 -3.87 -4.63 13.93
CA VAL A 77 -4.45 -5.43 12.85
C VAL A 77 -3.37 -5.70 11.79
N PRO A 78 -2.69 -6.87 11.82
CA PRO A 78 -1.56 -7.15 10.92
C PRO A 78 -1.88 -7.00 9.43
N ALA A 79 -3.10 -7.34 9.02
CA ALA A 79 -3.56 -7.14 7.65
C ALA A 79 -3.61 -5.66 7.26
N VAL A 80 -4.03 -4.77 8.18
CA VAL A 80 -4.03 -3.32 7.94
C VAL A 80 -2.60 -2.79 7.82
N VAL A 81 -1.68 -3.24 8.68
CA VAL A 81 -0.25 -2.84 8.60
C VAL A 81 0.34 -3.25 7.24
N ALA A 82 0.06 -4.47 6.77
CA ALA A 82 0.54 -4.93 5.47
C ALA A 82 -0.03 -4.09 4.30
N GLU A 83 -1.33 -3.79 4.31
CA GLU A 83 -1.97 -2.94 3.30
C GLU A 83 -1.36 -1.53 3.25
N LEU A 84 -1.07 -0.94 4.41
CA LEU A 84 -0.47 0.39 4.49
C LEU A 84 0.98 0.42 4.01
N ASP A 85 1.78 -0.61 4.33
CA ASP A 85 3.16 -0.70 3.85
C ASP A 85 3.23 -0.90 2.33
N ALA A 86 2.33 -1.73 1.75
CA ALA A 86 2.25 -1.85 0.30
C ALA A 86 1.83 -0.53 -0.37
N LEU A 87 0.86 0.18 0.21
CA LEU A 87 0.44 1.49 -0.30
C LEU A 87 1.56 2.53 -0.19
N ARG A 88 2.39 2.48 0.87
CA ARG A 88 3.58 3.33 1.03
C ARG A 88 4.59 3.11 -0.09
N ARG A 89 4.90 1.85 -0.41
CA ARG A 89 5.81 1.50 -1.52
C ARG A 89 5.24 1.96 -2.87
N ALA A 90 3.94 1.77 -3.09
CA ALA A 90 3.26 2.26 -4.29
C ALA A 90 3.30 3.78 -4.41
N HIS A 91 3.18 4.52 -3.30
CA HIS A 91 3.36 5.97 -3.27
C HIS A 91 4.78 6.38 -3.67
N ALA A 92 5.80 5.78 -3.05
CA ALA A 92 7.20 6.06 -3.37
C ALA A 92 7.51 5.82 -4.87
N PHE A 93 6.95 4.77 -5.44
CA PHE A 93 7.06 4.49 -6.87
C PHE A 93 6.34 5.53 -7.73
N ALA A 94 5.05 5.79 -7.46
CA ALA A 94 4.21 6.66 -8.28
C ALA A 94 4.66 8.13 -8.29
N TYR A 95 5.40 8.56 -7.28
CA TYR A 95 5.97 9.91 -7.16
C TYR A 95 7.49 9.97 -7.33
N SER A 96 8.10 8.90 -7.83
CA SER A 96 9.50 8.92 -8.26
C SER A 96 9.70 9.76 -9.53
N ASP A 97 10.92 10.25 -9.77
CA ASP A 97 11.26 11.05 -10.95
C ASP A 97 11.06 10.29 -12.28
N GLU A 98 11.05 8.96 -12.23
CA GLU A 98 10.87 8.06 -13.37
C GLU A 98 9.38 7.75 -13.65
N ALA A 99 8.49 8.02 -12.69
CA ALA A 99 7.08 7.74 -12.82
C ALA A 99 6.35 8.80 -13.64
N GLY A 100 5.54 8.33 -14.60
CA GLY A 100 4.68 9.17 -15.41
C GLY A 100 3.38 9.56 -14.70
N ALA A 101 2.54 10.31 -15.40
CA ALA A 101 1.22 10.70 -14.90
C ALA A 101 0.27 9.48 -14.73
N PHE A 102 0.56 8.37 -15.41
CA PHE A 102 -0.26 7.16 -15.39
C PHE A 102 -0.14 6.46 -14.02
N GLU A 103 1.08 6.29 -13.52
CA GLU A 103 1.41 5.65 -12.25
C GLU A 103 0.73 6.36 -11.06
N ARG A 104 0.57 7.68 -11.13
CA ARG A 104 -0.17 8.48 -10.14
C ARG A 104 -1.67 8.15 -10.14
N VAL A 105 -2.27 7.95 -11.30
CA VAL A 105 -3.68 7.55 -11.41
C VAL A 105 -3.89 6.15 -10.82
N TYR A 106 -2.99 5.20 -11.11
CA TYR A 106 -3.03 3.86 -10.48
C TYR A 106 -2.85 3.92 -8.98
N TYR A 107 -1.98 4.79 -8.49
CA TYR A 107 -1.83 5.00 -7.06
C TYR A 107 -3.14 5.49 -6.41
N HIS A 108 -3.86 6.44 -7.02
CA HIS A 108 -5.14 6.90 -6.48
C HIS A 108 -6.23 5.81 -6.52
N ASP A 109 -6.31 4.99 -7.56
CA ASP A 109 -7.19 3.81 -7.60
C ASP A 109 -6.79 2.77 -6.55
N ALA A 110 -5.50 2.53 -6.35
CA ALA A 110 -4.98 1.66 -5.30
C ALA A 110 -5.32 2.20 -3.90
N LEU A 111 -5.26 3.51 -3.69
CA LEU A 111 -5.61 4.18 -2.44
C LEU A 111 -7.07 3.90 -2.06
N GLU A 112 -8.01 4.03 -3.00
CA GLU A 112 -9.42 3.72 -2.75
C GLU A 112 -9.64 2.24 -2.40
N ARG A 113 -9.04 1.32 -3.15
CA ARG A 113 -9.15 -0.13 -2.88
C ARG A 113 -8.56 -0.53 -1.53
N VAL A 114 -7.40 0.02 -1.19
CA VAL A 114 -6.77 -0.22 0.12
C VAL A 114 -7.66 0.31 1.24
N ARG A 115 -8.31 1.47 1.07
CA ARG A 115 -9.24 2.00 2.06
C ARG A 115 -10.40 1.05 2.36
N GLU A 116 -10.98 0.44 1.33
CA GLU A 116 -12.06 -0.53 1.45
C GLU A 116 -11.59 -1.81 2.18
N ARG A 117 -10.40 -2.33 1.81
CA ARG A 117 -9.82 -3.51 2.45
C ARG A 117 -9.46 -3.26 3.91
N VAL A 118 -8.83 -2.12 4.23
CA VAL A 118 -8.54 -1.70 5.61
C VAL A 118 -9.81 -1.66 6.45
N THR A 119 -10.88 -1.05 5.92
CA THR A 119 -12.19 -1.01 6.60
C THR A 119 -12.71 -2.42 6.89
N THR A 120 -12.63 -3.31 5.90
CA THR A 120 -13.06 -4.71 6.01
C THR A 120 -12.25 -5.48 7.05
N HIS A 121 -10.91 -5.39 7.01
CA HIS A 121 -10.04 -6.07 7.97
C HIS A 121 -10.30 -5.61 9.40
N ARG A 122 -10.53 -4.31 9.63
CA ARG A 122 -10.87 -3.79 10.96
C ARG A 122 -12.21 -4.33 11.46
N GLN A 123 -13.23 -4.38 10.61
CA GLN A 123 -14.53 -4.95 10.97
C GLN A 123 -14.42 -6.44 11.33
N ARG A 124 -13.67 -7.21 10.54
CA ARG A 124 -13.38 -8.63 10.82
C ARG A 124 -12.63 -8.81 12.14
N HIS A 125 -11.62 -7.98 12.41
CA HIS A 125 -10.84 -8.02 13.64
C HIS A 125 -11.71 -7.74 14.86
N ARG A 126 -12.49 -6.65 14.85
CA ARG A 126 -13.42 -6.32 15.95
C ARG A 126 -14.40 -7.46 16.24
N LYS A 127 -14.95 -8.11 15.21
CA LYS A 127 -15.85 -9.25 15.37
C LYS A 127 -15.16 -10.46 16.01
N ARG A 128 -13.89 -10.72 15.68
CA ARG A 128 -13.09 -11.80 16.27
C ARG A 128 -12.75 -11.51 17.73
N SER A 129 -12.33 -10.28 18.05
CA SER A 129 -11.99 -9.88 19.43
C SER A 129 -13.20 -9.83 20.38
N ALA A 130 -14.42 -9.69 19.87
CA ALA A 130 -15.64 -9.71 20.67
C ALA A 130 -16.20 -11.13 20.91
N ALA A 131 -15.69 -12.14 20.20
CA ALA A 131 -16.17 -13.51 20.25
C ALA A 131 -15.28 -14.46 21.10
N GLY A 132 -14.15 -13.96 21.61
CA GLY A 132 -13.26 -14.65 22.54
C GLY A 132 -13.19 -13.91 23.86
#